data_AF-A0A6N0LQW3-F1
#
_entry.id   AF-A0A6N0LQW3-F1
#
_cell.length_a   1.000
_cell.length_b   1.000
_cell.length_c   1.000
_cell.angle_alpha   90.00
_cell.angle_beta   90.00
_cell.angle_gamma   90.00
#
_symmetry.space_group_name_H-M   'P 1'
#
loop_
_entity.id
_entity.type
_entity.pdbx_description
1 polymer ?
#
loop_
_entity_poly.entity_id
_entity_poly.type
_entity_poly.pdbx_seq_one_letter_code
_entity_poly.pdbx_strand_id
1 'polypeptide(L)' 'MVVRTLEIELENRLLIPPTSAVATHQHLQVFRITVLQLAKNAEISTQLAKQYLDEKAKELNADFEVNEEGNVLYHFS' A
#
# COMPACT_ATOMS: atom_id res chain seq x y z
N MET A 1 -7.73 -23.21 5.62
CA MET A 1 -6.91 -22.17 6.28
C MET A 1 -5.78 -21.81 5.33
N VAL A 2 -6.03 -20.96 4.32
CA VAL A 2 -5.08 -20.69 3.22
C VAL A 2 -4.90 -19.18 2.94
N VAL A 3 -5.72 -18.31 3.52
CA VAL A 3 -5.72 -16.86 3.20
C VAL A 3 -4.55 -16.12 3.84
N ARG A 4 -4.12 -16.52 5.05
CA ARG A 4 -3.09 -15.82 5.83
C ARG A 4 -1.69 -15.84 5.20
N THR A 5 -1.41 -16.78 4.29
CA THR A 5 -0.07 -16.92 3.70
C THR A 5 0.16 -15.94 2.54
N LEU A 6 -0.90 -15.54 1.82
CA LEU A 6 -0.80 -14.62 0.69
C LEU A 6 -0.65 -13.17 1.15
N GLU A 7 -1.33 -12.78 2.23
CA GLU A 7 -1.22 -11.43 2.82
C GLU A 7 0.23 -11.12 3.21
N ILE A 8 0.88 -12.03 3.93
CA ILE A 8 2.27 -11.87 4.41
C ILE A 8 3.25 -11.73 3.22
N GLU A 9 3.01 -12.42 2.11
CA GLU A 9 3.91 -12.39 0.94
C GLU A 9 3.77 -11.09 0.12
N LEU A 10 2.55 -10.55 0.02
CA LEU A 10 2.26 -9.24 -0.58
C LEU A 10 2.83 -8.10 0.27
N GLU A 11 2.65 -8.17 1.59
CA GLU A 11 3.23 -7.23 2.55
C GLU A 11 4.76 -7.24 2.45
N ASN A 12 5.38 -8.42 2.39
CA ASN A 12 6.84 -8.52 2.30
C ASN A 12 7.36 -7.97 0.97
N ARG A 13 6.74 -8.23 -0.17
CA ARG A 13 7.24 -7.72 -1.47
C ARG A 13 7.11 -6.21 -1.66
N LEU A 14 6.11 -5.58 -1.04
CA LEU A 14 5.89 -4.13 -1.17
C LEU A 14 6.72 -3.31 -0.17
N LEU A 15 7.17 -3.91 0.93
CA LEU A 15 7.79 -3.21 2.06
C LEU A 15 9.32 -3.35 2.18
N ILE A 16 9.99 -4.24 1.44
CA ILE A 16 11.47 -4.29 1.42
C ILE A 16 12.04 -3.33 0.36
N PRO A 17 12.66 -2.21 0.76
CA PRO A 17 13.50 -1.45 -0.18
C PRO A 17 14.67 -2.33 -0.62
N PRO A 18 15.16 -2.19 -1.87
CA PRO A 18 16.36 -2.91 -2.30
C PRO A 18 17.53 -2.55 -1.37
N THR A 19 18.03 -3.55 -0.66
CA THR A 19 19.23 -3.51 0.20
C THR A 19 20.47 -3.21 -0.66
N SER A 20 20.61 -1.96 -1.10
CA SER A 20 21.80 -1.39 -1.74
C SER A 20 21.76 0.14 -1.62
N ALA A 21 21.59 0.66 -0.41
CA ALA A 21 21.84 2.07 -0.12
C ALA A 21 22.28 2.22 1.34
N VAL A 22 23.58 2.05 1.56
CA VAL A 22 24.27 2.58 2.73
C VAL A 22 24.25 4.11 2.66
N ALA A 23 23.34 4.78 3.37
CA ALA A 23 23.49 6.17 3.76
C ALA A 23 22.53 6.53 4.91
N THR A 24 23.14 6.96 6.01
CA THR A 24 22.68 7.93 7.00
C THR A 24 21.45 8.78 6.63
N HIS A 25 20.63 9.05 7.66
CA HIS A 25 19.35 9.74 7.73
C HIS A 25 18.15 8.79 7.74
N GLN A 26 17.41 8.85 8.84
CA GLN A 26 16.08 8.26 8.98
C GLN A 26 15.16 8.94 7.96
N HIS A 27 15.18 8.46 6.73
CA HIS A 27 14.26 8.86 5.70
C HIS A 27 12.95 8.15 6.01
N LEU A 28 11.96 8.86 6.57
CA LEU A 28 10.59 8.35 6.64
C LEU A 28 10.23 7.90 5.21
N GLN A 29 10.09 6.60 5.01
CA GLN A 29 9.67 6.07 3.72
C GLN A 29 8.19 6.39 3.56
N VAL A 30 7.89 7.45 2.80
CA VAL A 30 6.53 7.80 2.43
C VAL A 30 6.05 6.74 1.43
N PHE A 31 5.08 5.93 1.84
CA PHE A 31 4.52 4.90 0.98
C PHE A 31 3.23 5.39 0.35
N ARG A 32 3.15 5.32 -0.98
CA ARG A 32 2.02 5.81 -1.77
C ARG A 32 1.47 4.71 -2.67
N ILE A 33 0.16 4.52 -2.64
CA ILE A 33 -0.50 3.51 -3.46
C ILE A 33 -1.91 3.95 -3.85
N THR A 34 -2.31 3.64 -5.08
CA THR A 34 -3.68 3.83 -5.54
C THR A 34 -4.48 2.53 -5.46
N VAL A 35 -5.80 2.65 -5.40
CA VAL A 35 -6.72 1.50 -5.47
C VAL A 35 -6.45 0.64 -6.71
N LEU A 36 -6.24 1.28 -7.86
CA LEU A 36 -5.99 0.58 -9.13
C LEU A 36 -4.64 -0.16 -9.12
N GLN A 37 -3.60 0.46 -8.55
CA GLN A 37 -2.29 -0.17 -8.43
C GLN A 37 -2.35 -1.41 -7.54
N LEU A 38 -3.02 -1.33 -6.39
CA LEU A 38 -3.21 -2.50 -5.52
C LEU A 38 -4.02 -3.59 -6.23
N ALA A 39 -5.16 -3.23 -6.85
CA ALA A 39 -6.02 -4.16 -7.54
C ALA A 39 -5.29 -4.93 -8.66
N LYS A 40 -4.48 -4.22 -9.46
CA LYS A 40 -3.68 -4.83 -10.52
C LYS A 40 -2.59 -5.75 -9.99
N ASN A 41 -1.84 -5.33 -8.97
CA ASN A 41 -0.71 -6.10 -8.45
C ASN A 41 -1.14 -7.35 -7.67
N ALA A 42 -2.27 -7.27 -6.96
CA ALA A 42 -2.81 -8.39 -6.20
C ALA A 42 -3.84 -9.22 -6.98
N GLU A 43 -4.14 -8.85 -8.22
CA GLU A 43 -5.13 -9.51 -9.09
C GLU A 43 -6.53 -9.64 -8.43
N ILE A 44 -6.92 -8.60 -7.68
CA ILE A 44 -8.21 -8.51 -6.98
C ILE A 44 -9.12 -7.44 -7.60
N SER A 45 -10.39 -7.46 -7.23
CA SER A 45 -11.32 -6.40 -7.64
C SER A 45 -10.93 -5.04 -7.04
N THR A 46 -11.22 -3.97 -7.77
CA THR A 46 -11.02 -2.59 -7.29
C THR A 46 -11.81 -2.31 -6.00
N GLN A 47 -12.98 -2.93 -5.83
CA GLN A 47 -13.76 -2.85 -4.60
C GLN A 47 -13.02 -3.44 -3.40
N LEU A 48 -12.41 -4.63 -3.54
CA LEU A 48 -11.68 -5.27 -2.46
C LEU A 48 -10.40 -4.50 -2.12
N ALA A 49 -9.68 -4.01 -3.15
CA ALA A 49 -8.51 -3.17 -2.98
C ALA A 49 -8.84 -1.87 -2.24
N LYS A 50 -9.96 -1.21 -2.57
CA LYS A 50 -10.41 -0.01 -1.87
C LYS A 50 -10.71 -0.32 -0.40
N GLN A 51 -11.45 -1.38 -0.13
CA GLN A 51 -11.79 -1.76 1.25
C GLN A 51 -10.53 -2.01 2.08
N TYR A 52 -9.57 -2.75 1.54
CA TYR A 52 -8.30 -3.04 2.21
C TYR A 52 -7.53 -1.75 2.55
N LEU A 53 -7.41 -0.83 1.57
CA LEU A 53 -6.70 0.44 1.79
C LEU A 53 -7.46 1.36 2.77
N ASP A 54 -8.79 1.40 2.73
CA ASP A 54 -9.61 2.15 3.71
C ASP A 54 -9.38 1.61 5.14
N GLU A 55 -9.31 0.29 5.31
CA GLU A 55 -9.08 -0.36 6.60
C GLU A 55 -7.66 -0.07 7.11
N LYS A 56 -6.65 -0.22 6.24
CA LYS A 56 -5.25 0.07 6.60
C LYS A 56 -4.99 1.54 6.85
N ALA A 57 -5.67 2.45 6.13
CA ALA A 57 -5.56 3.86 6.39
C ALA A 57 -6.06 4.23 7.79
N LYS A 58 -7.16 3.62 8.25
CA LYS A 58 -7.64 3.80 9.63
C LYS A 58 -6.69 3.21 10.66
N GLU A 59 -6.18 2.01 10.42
CA GLU A 59 -5.26 1.30 11.33
C GLU A 59 -3.94 2.07 11.52
N LEU A 60 -3.42 2.65 10.44
CA LEU A 60 -2.13 3.33 10.41
C LEU A 60 -2.24 4.86 10.49
N ASN A 61 -3.45 5.38 10.66
CA ASN A 61 -3.75 6.81 10.67
C ASN A 61 -3.20 7.55 9.43
N ALA A 62 -3.33 6.88 8.28
CA ALA A 62 -2.89 7.33 6.96
C ALA A 62 -3.91 8.28 6.32
N ASP A 63 -3.45 9.20 5.49
CA ASP A 63 -4.30 10.14 4.77
C ASP A 63 -4.53 9.68 3.32
N PHE A 64 -5.54 10.24 2.65
CA PHE A 64 -5.79 9.96 1.24
C PHE A 64 -6.29 11.21 0.50
N GLU A 65 -5.89 11.34 -0.76
CA GLU A 65 -6.38 12.38 -1.66
C GLU A 65 -7.10 11.76 -2.86
N VAL A 66 -8.02 12.54 -3.44
CA VAL A 66 -8.70 12.21 -4.69
C VAL A 66 -8.20 13.16 -5.77
N ASN A 67 -7.62 12.62 -6.84
CA ASN A 67 -7.12 13.45 -7.94
C ASN A 67 -8.27 13.90 -8.88
N GLU A 68 -7.96 14.79 -9.83
CA GLU A 68 -8.96 15.35 -10.77
C GLU A 68 -9.61 14.30 -11.69
N GLU A 69 -8.97 13.14 -11.86
CA GLU A 69 -9.49 12.00 -12.62
C GLU A 69 -10.37 11.06 -11.75
N GLY A 70 -10.52 11.34 -10.45
CA GLY A 70 -11.28 10.54 -9.50
C GLY A 70 -10.53 9.37 -8.89
N ASN A 71 -9.21 9.28 -9.06
CA ASN A 71 -8.38 8.24 -8.45
C ASN A 71 -8.09 8.55 -6.98
N VAL A 72 -8.18 7.55 -6.13
CA VAL A 72 -7.84 7.65 -4.70
C VAL A 72 -6.38 7.24 -4.49
N LEU A 73 -5.59 8.13 -3.88
CA LEU A 73 -4.18 7.94 -3.54
C LEU A 73 -4.00 7.96 -2.02
N TYR A 74 -3.46 6.88 -1.46
CA TYR A 74 -3.20 6.74 -0.03
C TYR A 74 -1.76 7.12 0.32
N HIS A 75 -1.58 7.77 1.47
CA HIS A 75 -0.32 8.26 2.00
C HIS A 75 -0.04 7.67 3.37
N PHE A 76 0.89 6.72 3.44
CA PHE A 76 1.36 6.14 4.70
C PHE A 76 2.72 6.78 5.06
N SER A 77 2.84 7.22 6.32
CA SER A 77 4.01 7.93 6.88
C SER A 77 4.42 7.38 8.23
#